data_AF-A0A8J6FSD4-F1
#
_entry.id   AF-A0A8J6FSD4-F1
#
_cell.length_a   1.000
_cell.length_b   1.000
_cell.length_c   1.000
_cell.angle_alpha   90.00
_cell.angle_beta   90.00
_cell.angle_gamma   90.00
#
_symmetry.space_group_name_H-M   'P 1'
#
loop_
_entity.id
_entity.type
_entity.pdbx_description
1 polymer ?
#
loop_
_entity_poly.entity_id
_entity_poly.type
_entity_poly.pdbx_seq_one_letter_code
_entity_poly.pdbx_strand_id
1 'polypeptide(L)'
;MYDSLSRLGIPDPIGYIKKRYKSVSIIYLKSVCVGQSIVDQVEASVEEAVSSGSWLDIEPLLPSCFSLEDVSILLQQVMRTLNKNSSACVFGDNIVVSEKFINECANIFNDLMQHKAEKEMKKNPVFLVTEEDLKQASVLENAVSKKEKKDERRKKATEGSGSTRGGGCSNAREIKIKKTKKKTKKDEDSDEESQTTSTAKPKVREIPFMSLEEIQDILRKHVPDASDELVIELSENLIRTLTKSYQEVVRSVFMSSTSSTSGISRKQTMRDFQEEVSTLYNNIRLFEKGIKLFTDETQSNLAKHLLKTVCTDITNLIFNFLAGDIMMAVEDYSAITNEVRKKMLNKFQEEAKGPLTKLNSSLAGKSIEEFLSYLDAAADACGILVKKGDKKKERQVLFQHRQALIEQLKVTEDAALVLHLTSVVLFQLTTHCMLHAPGRCVPQIISFLTAKIPEEQHSLLVNYQSLVVKQLIGQTKQKDDDVVDTTGDLADESGKASDSVRKELQELSAAIKDLVLRPRKTSASEE
;
A
#
# COMPACT_ATOMS: atom_id res chain seq x y z
N MET A 1 52.19 30.86 -36.60
CA MET A 1 53.59 30.54 -36.99
C MET A 1 53.78 30.51 -38.50
N TYR A 2 52.89 29.86 -39.25
CA TYR A 2 52.98 29.85 -40.72
C TYR A 2 52.85 31.24 -41.33
N ASP A 3 51.98 32.08 -40.77
CA ASP A 3 51.86 33.49 -41.17
C ASP A 3 53.18 34.27 -41.00
N SER A 4 53.92 34.02 -39.91
CA SER A 4 55.24 34.63 -39.71
C SER A 4 56.25 34.19 -40.78
N LEU A 5 56.22 32.92 -41.20
CA LEU A 5 57.08 32.41 -42.28
C LEU A 5 56.67 32.99 -43.65
N SER A 6 55.37 33.13 -43.90
CA SER A 6 54.84 33.79 -45.09
C SER A 6 55.28 35.27 -45.16
N ARG A 7 55.24 35.99 -44.03
CA ARG A 7 55.72 37.38 -43.92
C ARG A 7 57.23 37.51 -44.13
N LEU A 8 58.00 36.46 -43.84
CA LEU A 8 59.44 36.39 -44.13
C LEU A 8 59.74 36.00 -45.60
N GLY A 9 58.72 35.91 -46.46
CA GLY A 9 58.87 35.65 -47.88
C GLY A 9 58.95 34.17 -48.25
N ILE A 10 58.53 33.26 -47.37
CA ILE A 10 58.48 31.81 -47.64
C ILE A 10 57.07 31.45 -48.16
N PRO A 11 56.88 31.14 -49.46
CA PRO A 11 55.55 30.93 -50.05
C PRO A 11 54.88 29.61 -49.64
N ASP A 12 55.67 28.59 -49.28
CA ASP A 12 55.17 27.31 -48.74
C ASP A 12 55.80 27.02 -47.37
N PRO A 13 55.20 27.54 -46.28
CA PRO A 13 55.69 27.33 -44.92
C PRO A 13 55.79 25.86 -44.52
N ILE A 14 54.79 25.04 -44.89
CA ILE A 14 54.71 23.62 -44.50
C ILE A 14 55.79 22.81 -45.23
N GLY A 15 55.91 22.99 -46.55
CA GLY A 15 56.96 22.33 -47.33
C GLY A 15 58.36 22.75 -46.92
N TYR A 16 58.55 24.04 -46.57
CA TYR A 16 59.82 24.54 -46.04
C TYR A 16 60.22 23.81 -44.74
N ILE A 17 59.30 23.68 -43.79
CA ILE A 17 59.54 22.98 -42.51
C ILE A 17 59.82 21.49 -42.76
N LYS A 18 59.01 20.81 -43.58
CA LYS A 18 59.22 19.39 -43.96
C LYS A 18 60.60 19.14 -44.57
N LYS A 19 61.09 20.07 -45.39
CA LYS A 19 62.40 19.95 -46.05
C LYS A 19 63.56 20.17 -45.09
N ARG A 20 63.39 21.05 -44.09
CA ARG A 20 64.44 21.44 -43.15
C ARG A 20 64.54 20.52 -41.92
N TYR A 21 63.43 19.94 -41.47
CA TYR A 21 63.34 19.11 -40.25
C TYR A 21 62.92 17.67 -40.56
N LYS A 22 63.55 17.03 -41.55
CA LYS A 22 63.19 15.68 -42.03
C LYS A 22 63.32 14.56 -40.99
N SER A 23 64.17 14.74 -39.99
CA SER A 23 64.48 13.73 -38.96
C SER A 23 63.66 13.88 -37.69
N VAL A 24 62.77 14.87 -37.61
CA VAL A 24 61.99 15.17 -36.39
C VAL A 24 60.53 14.81 -36.64
N SER A 25 59.92 14.10 -35.68
CA SER A 25 58.46 13.88 -35.68
C SER A 25 57.77 15.21 -35.40
N ILE A 26 57.01 15.71 -36.38
CA ILE A 26 56.30 16.98 -36.29
C ILE A 26 54.85 16.76 -36.74
N ILE A 27 53.91 17.19 -35.91
CA ILE A 27 52.49 17.26 -36.23
C ILE A 27 52.22 18.60 -36.91
N TYR A 28 51.61 18.57 -38.09
CA TYR A 28 51.23 19.77 -38.83
C TYR A 28 49.77 20.09 -38.53
N LEU A 29 49.54 21.17 -37.81
CA LEU A 29 48.20 21.71 -37.53
C LEU A 29 47.85 22.80 -38.56
N LYS A 30 46.74 23.51 -38.35
CA LYS A 30 46.21 24.50 -39.29
C LYS A 30 47.07 25.76 -39.36
N SER A 31 47.49 26.31 -38.23
CA SER A 31 48.24 27.58 -38.17
C SER A 31 49.68 27.45 -37.66
N VAL A 32 49.99 26.29 -37.06
CA VAL A 32 51.28 25.96 -36.45
C VAL A 32 51.70 24.51 -36.73
N CYS A 33 52.96 24.20 -36.49
CA CYS A 33 53.45 22.82 -36.42
C CYS A 33 54.00 22.54 -35.01
N VAL A 34 53.82 21.31 -34.53
CA VAL A 34 54.07 20.93 -33.14
C VAL A 34 55.10 19.81 -33.12
N GLY A 35 56.16 19.99 -32.32
CA GLY A 35 57.15 18.94 -32.08
C GLY A 35 56.69 17.96 -31.00
N GLN A 36 57.30 16.78 -30.97
CA GLN A 36 56.93 15.68 -30.07
C GLN A 36 56.89 16.08 -28.58
N SER A 37 57.76 16.97 -28.11
CA SER A 37 57.80 17.35 -26.69
C SER A 37 56.50 17.99 -26.17
N ILE A 38 55.81 18.79 -27.00
CA ILE A 38 54.52 19.39 -26.62
C ILE A 38 53.43 18.33 -26.65
N VAL A 39 53.50 17.39 -27.59
CA VAL A 39 52.57 16.26 -27.68
C VAL A 39 52.69 15.39 -26.43
N ASP A 40 53.91 15.02 -26.05
CA ASP A 40 54.21 14.22 -24.86
C ASP A 40 53.75 14.94 -23.57
N GLN A 41 53.89 16.27 -23.51
CA GLN A 41 53.41 17.06 -22.38
C GLN A 41 51.88 17.03 -22.26
N VAL A 42 51.16 17.25 -23.36
CA VAL A 42 49.69 17.19 -23.37
C VAL A 42 49.23 15.77 -23.06
N GLU A 43 49.88 14.76 -23.62
CA GLU A 43 49.58 13.34 -23.34
C GLU A 43 49.76 13.00 -21.85
N ALA A 44 50.87 13.42 -21.24
CA ALA A 44 51.12 13.20 -19.82
C ALA A 44 50.10 13.92 -18.92
N SER A 45 49.73 15.16 -19.24
CA SER A 45 48.73 15.91 -18.46
C SER A 45 47.33 15.32 -18.62
N VAL A 46 46.96 14.84 -19.82
CA VAL A 46 45.70 14.13 -20.03
C VAL A 46 45.69 12.82 -19.24
N GLU A 47 46.76 12.02 -19.28
CA GLU A 47 46.85 10.78 -18.52
C GLU A 47 46.77 11.01 -17.00
N GLU A 48 47.39 12.08 -16.50
CA GLU A 48 47.28 12.51 -15.10
C GLU A 48 45.84 12.86 -14.72
N ALA A 49 45.13 13.63 -15.54
CA ALA A 49 43.74 14.00 -15.30
C ALA A 49 42.82 12.76 -15.26
N VAL A 50 43.04 11.80 -16.18
CA VAL A 50 42.29 10.54 -16.20
C VAL A 50 42.60 9.67 -14.98
N SER A 51 43.87 9.59 -14.58
CA SER A 51 44.31 8.77 -13.45
C SER A 51 43.76 9.32 -12.12
N SER A 52 43.89 10.63 -11.92
CA SER A 52 43.44 11.35 -10.72
C SER A 52 41.92 11.52 -10.63
N GLY A 53 41.20 11.36 -11.74
CA GLY A 53 39.75 11.53 -11.76
C GLY A 53 39.32 13.00 -11.80
N SER A 54 40.07 13.85 -12.51
CA SER A 54 39.79 15.27 -12.65
C SER A 54 39.40 15.65 -14.09
N TRP A 55 39.35 16.96 -14.36
CA TRP A 55 39.24 17.55 -15.69
C TRP A 55 40.46 18.44 -15.96
N LEU A 56 40.76 18.68 -17.24
CA LEU A 56 41.90 19.47 -17.68
C LEU A 56 41.50 20.29 -18.91
N ASP A 57 41.71 21.61 -18.84
CA ASP A 57 41.79 22.47 -20.02
C ASP A 57 43.23 22.45 -20.54
N ILE A 58 43.40 22.06 -21.81
CA ILE A 58 44.73 21.98 -22.43
C ILE A 58 45.22 23.31 -23.00
N GLU A 59 44.34 24.29 -23.20
CA GLU A 59 44.70 25.58 -23.80
C GLU A 59 45.77 26.33 -22.99
N PRO A 60 45.71 26.40 -21.63
CA PRO A 60 46.75 27.04 -20.81
C PRO A 60 48.12 26.34 -20.87
N LEU A 61 48.17 25.07 -21.30
CA LEU A 61 49.41 24.31 -21.44
C LEU A 61 50.16 24.63 -22.75
N LEU A 62 49.48 25.28 -23.70
CA LEU A 62 49.98 25.51 -25.04
C LEU A 62 50.49 26.94 -25.23
N PRO A 63 51.49 27.15 -26.11
CA PRO A 63 51.93 28.48 -26.48
C PRO A 63 50.79 29.32 -27.11
N SER A 64 50.78 30.63 -26.86
CA SER A 64 49.77 31.57 -27.37
C SER A 64 49.68 31.70 -28.90
N CYS A 65 50.56 31.01 -29.64
CA CYS A 65 50.52 30.98 -31.10
C CYS A 65 49.57 29.92 -31.66
N PHE A 66 49.00 29.06 -30.81
CA PHE A 66 47.98 28.09 -31.17
C PHE A 66 46.63 28.78 -31.31
N SER A 67 45.89 28.45 -32.37
CA SER A 67 44.47 28.81 -32.46
C SER A 67 43.61 27.73 -31.79
N LEU A 68 42.37 28.05 -31.39
CA LEU A 68 41.44 27.07 -30.81
C LEU A 68 41.26 25.82 -31.68
N GLU A 69 41.29 25.98 -33.00
CA GLU A 69 41.21 24.86 -33.94
C GLU A 69 42.48 23.99 -33.94
N ASP A 70 43.66 24.59 -33.73
CA ASP A 70 44.90 23.84 -33.53
C ASP A 70 44.86 23.05 -32.20
N VAL A 71 44.31 23.66 -31.14
CA VAL A 71 44.11 23.03 -29.83
C VAL A 71 43.20 21.80 -29.96
N SER A 72 42.05 21.94 -30.62
CA SER A 72 41.11 20.84 -30.88
C SER A 72 41.73 19.70 -31.70
N ILE A 73 42.44 20.02 -32.79
CA ILE A 73 43.12 19.00 -33.62
C ILE A 73 44.19 18.26 -32.81
N LEU A 74 44.99 18.97 -32.01
CA LEU A 74 46.01 18.38 -31.16
C LEU A 74 45.38 17.46 -30.10
N LEU A 75 44.33 17.93 -29.43
CA LEU A 75 43.64 17.16 -28.41
C LEU A 75 43.06 15.86 -28.98
N GLN A 76 42.37 15.94 -30.12
CA GLN A 76 41.83 14.75 -30.77
C GLN A 76 42.93 13.77 -31.17
N GLN A 77 44.11 14.26 -31.57
CA GLN A 77 45.23 13.39 -31.92
C GLN A 77 45.79 12.67 -30.69
N VAL A 78 45.95 13.37 -29.57
CA VAL A 78 46.37 12.81 -28.27
C VAL A 78 45.34 11.79 -27.76
N MET A 79 44.05 12.11 -27.85
CA MET A 79 42.99 11.18 -27.48
C MET A 79 43.02 9.92 -28.37
N ARG A 80 43.27 10.03 -29.68
CA ARG A 80 43.39 8.88 -30.58
C ARG A 80 44.56 7.96 -30.23
N THR A 81 45.68 8.48 -29.75
CA THR A 81 46.81 7.67 -29.28
C THR A 81 46.51 6.97 -27.95
N LEU A 82 45.80 7.65 -27.05
CA LEU A 82 45.40 7.13 -25.73
C LEU A 82 44.20 6.17 -25.76
N ASN A 83 43.36 6.22 -26.81
CA ASN A 83 42.09 5.50 -26.98
C ASN A 83 42.13 3.96 -26.90
N LYS A 84 43.30 3.34 -26.67
CA LYS A 84 43.36 1.91 -26.34
C LYS A 84 42.96 1.62 -24.89
N ASN A 85 42.99 2.62 -23.98
CA ASN A 85 42.72 2.46 -22.54
C ASN A 85 41.95 3.63 -21.87
N SER A 86 41.53 4.69 -22.59
CA SER A 86 41.11 5.94 -21.93
C SER A 86 39.63 5.99 -21.53
N SER A 87 39.37 6.04 -20.23
CA SER A 87 38.09 6.39 -19.59
C SER A 87 37.93 7.91 -19.50
N ALA A 88 37.84 8.61 -20.64
CA ALA A 88 37.79 10.06 -20.71
C ALA A 88 36.94 10.58 -21.88
N CYS A 89 36.31 11.72 -21.68
CA CYS A 89 35.47 12.40 -22.65
C CYS A 89 36.02 13.81 -22.93
N VAL A 90 35.87 14.26 -24.17
CA VAL A 90 36.22 15.63 -24.56
C VAL A 90 34.95 16.48 -24.50
N PHE A 91 35.05 17.62 -23.85
CA PHE A 91 34.02 18.64 -23.72
C PHE A 91 34.50 19.90 -24.45
N GLY A 92 33.65 20.50 -25.26
CA GLY A 92 34.01 21.55 -26.21
C GLY A 92 35.14 21.13 -27.15
N ASP A 93 36.14 22.00 -27.27
CA ASP A 93 37.30 21.83 -28.16
C ASP A 93 38.64 21.68 -27.43
N ASN A 94 38.70 21.95 -26.12
CA ASN A 94 39.93 22.08 -25.34
C ASN A 94 39.89 21.38 -23.96
N ILE A 95 38.73 20.89 -23.51
CA ILE A 95 38.60 20.31 -22.16
C ILE A 95 38.51 18.78 -22.24
N VAL A 96 39.32 18.11 -21.42
CA VAL A 96 39.23 16.67 -21.18
C VAL A 96 38.67 16.43 -19.80
N VAL A 97 37.69 15.55 -19.70
CA VAL A 97 37.05 15.16 -18.45
C VAL A 97 37.16 13.66 -18.28
N SER A 98 37.69 13.21 -17.14
CA SER A 98 37.73 11.79 -16.82
C SER A 98 36.34 11.23 -16.52
N GLU A 99 36.09 9.96 -16.88
CA GLU A 99 34.83 9.28 -16.57
C GLU A 99 34.61 9.14 -15.05
N LYS A 100 35.69 9.04 -14.26
CA LYS A 100 35.64 9.07 -12.79
C LYS A 100 35.03 10.38 -12.28
N PHE A 101 35.46 11.51 -12.83
CA PHE A 101 34.93 12.82 -12.47
C PHE A 101 33.45 12.96 -12.83
N ILE A 102 33.04 12.48 -14.02
CA ILE A 102 31.63 12.49 -14.44
C ILE A 102 30.77 11.67 -13.47
N ASN A 103 31.25 10.49 -13.06
CA ASN A 103 30.54 9.64 -12.11
C ASN A 103 30.49 10.27 -10.70
N GLU A 104 31.54 10.94 -10.25
CA GLU A 104 31.54 11.69 -8.99
C GLU A 104 30.49 12.81 -9.02
N CYS A 105 30.44 13.58 -10.11
CA CYS A 105 29.41 14.59 -10.34
C CYS A 105 28.01 14.00 -10.43
N ALA A 106 27.84 12.78 -10.92
CA ALA A 106 26.55 12.10 -10.91
C ALA A 106 26.14 11.67 -9.49
N ASN A 107 27.10 11.25 -8.66
CA ASN A 107 26.84 10.69 -7.34
C ASN A 107 26.26 11.68 -6.34
N ILE A 108 26.54 12.99 -6.49
CA ILE A 108 25.95 14.03 -5.62
C ILE A 108 24.42 14.07 -5.69
N PHE A 109 23.84 13.52 -6.76
CA PHE A 109 22.40 13.47 -6.97
C PHE A 109 21.74 12.21 -6.39
N ASN A 110 22.51 11.20 -5.96
CA ASN A 110 21.95 9.92 -5.50
C ASN A 110 21.02 10.11 -4.28
N ASP A 111 21.46 10.86 -3.27
CA ASP A 111 20.65 11.12 -2.07
C ASP A 111 19.42 12.00 -2.39
N LEU A 112 19.58 12.97 -3.30
CA LEU A 112 18.49 13.80 -3.79
C LEU A 112 17.44 12.96 -4.54
N MET A 113 17.88 12.00 -5.36
CA MET A 113 17.02 11.04 -6.05
C MET A 113 16.23 10.19 -5.05
N GLN A 114 16.88 9.64 -4.03
CA GLN A 114 16.22 8.81 -3.01
C GLN A 114 15.16 9.62 -2.24
N HIS A 115 15.53 10.80 -1.73
CA HIS A 115 14.62 11.63 -0.95
C HIS A 115 13.43 12.13 -1.79
N LYS A 116 13.67 12.48 -3.06
CA LYS A 116 12.61 12.86 -3.99
C LYS A 116 11.67 11.69 -4.29
N ALA A 117 12.21 10.50 -4.56
CA ALA A 117 11.43 9.29 -4.83
C ALA A 117 10.53 8.91 -3.63
N GLU A 118 11.07 8.91 -2.40
CA GLU A 118 10.29 8.62 -1.19
C GLU A 118 9.15 9.63 -0.95
N LYS A 119 9.44 10.92 -1.14
CA LYS A 119 8.46 11.99 -0.95
C LYS A 119 7.32 11.93 -1.97
N GLU A 120 7.65 11.65 -3.22
CA GLU A 120 6.67 11.52 -4.30
C GLU A 120 5.84 10.22 -4.15
N MET A 121 6.45 9.11 -3.72
CA MET A 121 5.73 7.86 -3.43
C MET A 121 4.66 8.02 -2.33
N LYS A 122 4.94 8.83 -1.30
CA LYS A 122 3.97 9.13 -0.22
C LYS A 122 2.81 10.00 -0.68
N LYS A 123 3.01 10.84 -1.71
CA LYS A 123 2.01 11.82 -2.17
C LYS A 123 1.17 11.31 -3.33
N ASN A 124 1.76 10.59 -4.29
CA ASN A 124 1.07 10.24 -5.52
C ASN A 124 1.63 8.98 -6.21
N PRO A 125 1.42 7.77 -5.65
CA PRO A 125 1.99 6.53 -6.19
C PRO A 125 1.46 6.14 -7.57
N VAL A 126 0.25 6.62 -7.94
CA VAL A 126 -0.47 6.22 -9.15
C VAL A 126 0.15 6.77 -10.44
N PHE A 127 0.90 7.88 -10.38
CA PHE A 127 1.48 8.51 -11.58
C PHE A 127 2.91 8.06 -11.91
N LEU A 128 3.54 7.27 -11.02
CA LEU A 128 4.96 6.91 -11.12
C LEU A 128 5.19 5.44 -11.48
N VAL A 129 4.17 4.60 -11.33
CA VAL A 129 4.25 3.15 -11.50
C VAL A 129 3.57 2.77 -12.80
N THR A 130 4.28 2.09 -13.69
CA THR A 130 3.71 1.58 -14.95
C THR A 130 3.02 0.22 -14.73
N GLU A 131 2.13 -0.17 -15.64
CA GLU A 131 1.52 -1.52 -15.60
C GLU A 131 2.57 -2.65 -15.65
N GLU A 132 3.73 -2.41 -16.26
CA GLU A 132 4.83 -3.38 -16.32
C GLU A 132 5.50 -3.55 -14.95
N ASP A 133 5.65 -2.47 -14.18
CA ASP A 133 6.23 -2.52 -12.83
C ASP A 133 5.30 -3.29 -11.86
N LEU A 134 3.98 -3.14 -11.99
CA LEU A 134 2.98 -3.92 -11.25
C LEU A 134 3.03 -5.42 -11.60
N LYS A 135 3.17 -5.75 -12.89
CA LYS A 135 3.32 -7.13 -13.36
C LYS A 135 4.61 -7.75 -12.84
N GLN A 136 5.74 -7.03 -12.87
CA GLN A 136 7.02 -7.54 -12.34
C GLN A 136 6.99 -7.76 -10.83
N ALA A 137 6.35 -6.87 -10.05
CA ALA A 137 6.14 -7.08 -8.63
C ALA A 137 5.36 -8.38 -8.35
N SER A 138 4.26 -8.61 -9.07
CA SER A 138 3.45 -9.84 -8.91
C SER A 138 4.19 -11.13 -9.32
N VAL A 139 5.09 -11.07 -10.31
CA VAL A 139 5.89 -12.24 -10.75
C VAL A 139 6.95 -12.60 -9.72
N LEU A 140 7.61 -11.61 -9.11
CA LEU A 140 8.58 -11.81 -8.03
C LEU A 140 7.92 -12.41 -6.78
N GLU A 141 6.72 -11.98 -6.43
CA GLU A 141 5.94 -12.57 -5.32
C GLU A 141 5.61 -14.05 -5.54
N ASN A 142 5.25 -14.41 -6.78
CA ASN A 142 4.99 -15.81 -7.16
C ASN A 142 6.25 -16.69 -7.15
N ALA A 143 7.42 -16.12 -7.43
CA ALA A 143 8.70 -16.84 -7.40
C ALA A 143 9.19 -17.12 -5.97
N VAL A 144 9.05 -16.16 -5.05
CA VAL A 144 9.38 -16.33 -3.63
C VAL A 144 8.48 -17.40 -3.00
N SER A 145 7.18 -17.36 -3.31
CA SER A 145 6.18 -18.33 -2.83
C SER A 145 6.47 -19.78 -3.26
N LYS A 146 7.03 -19.98 -4.47
CA LYS A 146 7.44 -21.31 -4.96
C LYS A 146 8.73 -21.82 -4.31
N LYS A 147 9.66 -20.94 -3.93
CA LYS A 147 10.93 -21.30 -3.30
C LYS A 147 10.72 -21.72 -1.83
N GLU A 148 9.84 -21.04 -1.11
CA GLU A 148 9.50 -21.38 0.29
C GLU A 148 8.80 -22.74 0.44
N LYS A 149 7.93 -23.12 -0.51
CA LYS A 149 7.26 -24.44 -0.53
C LYS A 149 8.24 -25.62 -0.66
N LYS A 150 9.45 -25.38 -1.18
CA LYS A 150 10.51 -26.38 -1.34
C LYS A 150 11.35 -26.54 -0.05
N ASP A 151 11.53 -25.47 0.72
CA ASP A 151 12.29 -25.50 1.98
C ASP A 151 11.45 -26.01 3.17
N GLU A 152 10.14 -25.74 3.20
CA GLU A 152 9.26 -26.24 4.26
C GLU A 152 9.13 -27.78 4.23
N ARG A 153 9.25 -28.38 3.04
CA ARG A 153 9.24 -29.85 2.85
C ARG A 153 10.55 -30.51 3.30
N ARG A 154 11.66 -29.77 3.36
CA ARG A 154 12.96 -30.26 3.85
C ARG A 154 13.09 -30.20 5.37
N LYS A 155 12.41 -29.27 6.05
CA LYS A 155 12.43 -29.19 7.52
C LYS A 155 11.54 -30.23 8.23
N LYS A 156 10.48 -30.73 7.60
CA LYS A 156 9.63 -31.80 8.18
C LYS A 156 10.21 -33.21 8.12
N ALA A 157 11.40 -33.39 7.54
CA ALA A 157 12.05 -34.70 7.42
C ALA A 157 13.16 -34.95 8.48
N THR A 158 13.49 -33.96 9.32
CA THR A 158 14.66 -34.05 10.22
C THR A 158 14.35 -33.95 11.72
N GLU A 159 13.09 -33.75 12.11
CA GLU A 159 12.69 -33.69 13.53
C GLU A 159 11.52 -34.64 13.79
N GLY A 160 11.83 -35.86 14.24
CA GLY A 160 10.81 -36.82 14.64
C GLY A 160 11.33 -38.24 14.79
N SER A 161 12.25 -38.47 15.72
CA SER A 161 12.56 -39.81 16.21
C SER A 161 12.29 -39.90 17.71
N GLY A 162 11.40 -40.81 18.08
CA GLY A 162 11.23 -41.28 19.46
C GLY A 162 9.80 -41.20 19.99
N SER A 163 9.01 -42.28 19.85
CA SER A 163 8.52 -43.08 20.99
C SER A 163 7.35 -44.02 20.60
N THR A 164 7.64 -45.32 20.69
CA THR A 164 6.84 -46.44 21.26
C THR A 164 5.40 -46.76 20.81
N ARG A 165 5.30 -47.96 20.19
CA ARG A 165 4.40 -49.11 20.46
C ARG A 165 2.86 -48.99 20.33
N GLY A 166 2.33 -49.95 19.57
CA GLY A 166 0.94 -50.44 19.54
C GLY A 166 0.30 -50.19 18.17
N GLY A 167 0.02 -51.13 17.27
CA GLY A 167 -0.35 -52.54 17.43
C GLY A 167 -1.81 -52.69 16.99
N GLY A 168 -2.07 -53.23 15.78
CA GLY A 168 -3.36 -53.85 15.46
C GLY A 168 -4.11 -53.42 14.18
N CYS A 169 -4.03 -54.28 13.17
CA CYS A 169 -5.16 -54.84 12.39
C CYS A 169 -5.85 -54.04 11.23
N SER A 170 -5.46 -54.42 10.01
CA SER A 170 -6.30 -55.01 8.94
C SER A 170 -7.04 -54.16 7.88
N ASN A 171 -6.82 -54.65 6.65
CA ASN A 171 -7.73 -54.80 5.50
C ASN A 171 -7.87 -53.69 4.42
N ALA A 172 -7.06 -53.90 3.37
CA ALA A 172 -7.50 -54.20 1.99
C ALA A 172 -8.24 -53.13 1.17
N ARG A 173 -7.59 -52.61 0.13
CA ARG A 173 -7.77 -53.07 -1.27
C ARG A 173 -6.83 -52.31 -2.21
N GLU A 174 -5.95 -53.07 -2.86
CA GLU A 174 -5.11 -52.63 -3.97
C GLU A 174 -5.96 -52.40 -5.22
N ILE A 175 -5.76 -51.28 -5.92
CA ILE A 175 -5.94 -51.21 -7.38
C ILE A 175 -4.79 -50.40 -7.98
N LYS A 176 -3.82 -51.13 -8.54
CA LYS A 176 -2.82 -50.62 -9.48
C LYS A 176 -3.49 -50.36 -10.83
N ILE A 177 -3.34 -49.17 -11.38
CA ILE A 177 -3.49 -48.94 -12.83
C ILE A 177 -2.18 -48.34 -13.38
N LYS A 178 -1.78 -48.89 -14.52
CA LYS A 178 -0.45 -48.91 -15.13
C LYS A 178 -0.41 -47.94 -16.32
N LYS A 179 0.78 -47.33 -16.52
CA LYS A 179 1.31 -46.74 -17.77
C LYS A 179 0.72 -45.36 -18.16
N THR A 180 1.46 -44.42 -18.74
CA THR A 180 2.43 -44.53 -19.84
C THR A 180 3.52 -43.45 -19.83
N LYS A 181 4.68 -43.86 -20.35
CA LYS A 181 5.93 -43.12 -20.54
C LYS A 181 6.00 -42.65 -22.01
N LYS A 182 6.26 -41.36 -22.28
CA LYS A 182 6.76 -40.84 -23.58
C LYS A 182 7.47 -39.49 -23.29
N LYS A 183 8.80 -39.48 -23.29
CA LYS A 183 9.75 -39.16 -24.39
C LYS A 183 9.95 -37.64 -24.60
N THR A 184 11.05 -37.19 -24.03
CA THR A 184 12.08 -36.26 -24.53
C THR A 184 11.98 -35.73 -25.97
N LYS A 185 12.22 -34.41 -26.10
CA LYS A 185 13.02 -33.66 -27.11
C LYS A 185 12.75 -32.16 -26.87
N LYS A 186 13.62 -31.18 -27.08
CA LYS A 186 15.08 -30.98 -27.23
C LYS A 186 15.16 -29.45 -27.46
N ASP A 187 16.12 -28.78 -26.86
CA ASP A 187 16.51 -27.41 -27.20
C ASP A 187 16.78 -27.27 -28.71
N GLU A 188 16.35 -26.14 -29.30
CA GLU A 188 17.03 -25.53 -30.44
C GLU A 188 16.75 -24.03 -30.49
N ASP A 189 17.86 -23.32 -30.38
CA ASP A 189 18.13 -21.91 -30.62
C ASP A 189 18.01 -21.63 -32.12
N SER A 190 17.37 -20.52 -32.54
CA SER A 190 17.51 -19.99 -33.89
C SER A 190 17.07 -18.53 -33.96
N ASP A 191 18.05 -17.70 -34.29
CA ASP A 191 17.98 -16.28 -34.62
C ASP A 191 17.64 -16.07 -36.12
N GLU A 192 17.38 -14.80 -36.47
CA GLU A 192 17.16 -14.15 -37.78
C GLU A 192 15.74 -13.75 -38.25
N GLU A 193 15.52 -12.43 -38.14
CA GLU A 193 15.17 -11.47 -39.21
C GLU A 193 13.69 -11.30 -39.66
N SER A 194 13.14 -10.18 -39.19
CA SER A 194 12.54 -9.09 -39.99
C SER A 194 11.25 -9.35 -40.81
N GLN A 195 10.11 -8.83 -40.34
CA GLN A 195 9.35 -7.76 -41.04
C GLN A 195 8.12 -7.25 -40.26
N THR A 196 8.18 -5.95 -39.93
CA THR A 196 7.11 -4.95 -39.97
C THR A 196 5.69 -5.33 -39.55
N THR A 197 5.33 -5.02 -38.30
CA THR A 197 4.04 -4.34 -38.02
C THR A 197 4.27 -3.28 -36.96
N SER A 198 4.13 -2.03 -37.38
CA SER A 198 4.10 -0.84 -36.54
C SER A 198 2.92 -0.90 -35.59
N THR A 199 3.11 -1.51 -34.43
CA THR A 199 2.27 -1.28 -33.26
C THR A 199 2.93 -0.19 -32.44
N ALA A 200 2.26 0.97 -32.37
CA ALA A 200 2.68 2.10 -31.57
C ALA A 200 2.82 1.65 -30.11
N LYS A 201 4.06 1.45 -29.65
CA LYS A 201 4.36 1.34 -28.23
C LYS A 201 3.84 2.62 -27.54
N PRO A 202 3.11 2.52 -26.42
CA PRO A 202 2.75 3.71 -25.67
C PRO A 202 4.06 4.39 -25.23
N LYS A 203 4.24 5.65 -25.63
CA LYS A 203 5.38 6.47 -25.19
C LYS A 203 5.38 6.47 -23.66
N VAL A 204 6.33 5.75 -23.06
CA VAL A 204 6.66 5.88 -21.65
C VAL A 204 6.94 7.36 -21.42
N ARG A 205 6.09 8.04 -20.67
CA ARG A 205 6.34 9.42 -20.26
C ARG A 205 7.52 9.33 -19.29
N GLU A 206 8.72 9.65 -19.77
CA GLU A 206 9.90 9.73 -18.91
C GLU A 206 9.61 10.76 -17.82
N ILE A 207 9.59 10.31 -16.57
CA ILE A 207 9.42 11.19 -15.41
C ILE A 207 10.75 11.93 -15.26
N PRO A 208 10.80 13.25 -15.52
CA PRO A 208 12.06 13.99 -15.44
C PRO A 208 12.49 14.07 -13.97
N PHE A 209 13.78 13.83 -13.71
CA PHE A 209 14.32 13.94 -12.35
C PHE A 209 14.38 15.39 -11.89
N MET A 210 14.90 16.31 -12.70
CA MET A 210 15.01 17.75 -12.44
C MET A 210 15.26 18.50 -13.75
N SER A 211 15.13 19.83 -13.75
CA SER A 211 15.45 20.63 -14.93
C SER A 211 16.97 20.72 -15.14
N LEU A 212 17.37 21.07 -16.36
CA LEU A 212 18.78 21.26 -16.71
C LEU A 212 19.40 22.41 -15.90
N GLU A 213 18.64 23.49 -15.68
CA GLU A 213 19.04 24.64 -14.84
C GLU A 213 19.33 24.23 -13.39
N GLU A 214 18.48 23.37 -12.80
CA GLU A 214 18.67 22.86 -11.44
C GLU A 214 19.95 22.01 -11.32
N ILE A 215 20.27 21.22 -12.34
CA ILE A 215 21.51 20.43 -12.40
C ILE A 215 22.72 21.37 -12.44
N GLN A 216 22.68 22.39 -13.30
CA GLN A 216 23.77 23.36 -13.41
C GLN A 216 24.02 24.07 -12.08
N ASP A 217 22.98 24.53 -11.39
CA ASP A 217 23.10 25.21 -10.10
C ASP A 217 23.75 24.34 -9.02
N ILE A 218 23.48 23.03 -9.04
CA ILE A 218 24.09 22.07 -8.11
C ILE A 218 25.56 21.82 -8.50
N LEU A 219 25.86 21.65 -9.78
CA LEU A 219 27.22 21.44 -10.27
C LEU A 219 28.12 22.67 -10.00
N ARG A 220 27.62 23.90 -10.18
CA ARG A 220 28.35 25.15 -9.88
C ARG A 220 28.78 25.24 -8.42
N LYS A 221 27.99 24.69 -7.50
CA LYS A 221 28.33 24.65 -6.07
C LYS A 221 29.33 23.55 -5.75
N HIS A 222 29.30 22.46 -6.51
CA HIS A 222 30.17 21.31 -6.30
C HIS A 222 31.57 21.52 -6.89
N VAL A 223 31.65 22.19 -8.04
CA VAL A 223 32.90 22.47 -8.77
C VAL A 223 32.96 23.96 -9.10
N PRO A 224 33.25 24.84 -8.12
CA PRO A 224 33.25 26.29 -8.32
C PRO A 224 34.35 26.78 -9.27
N ASP A 225 35.41 25.98 -9.45
CA ASP A 225 36.57 26.31 -10.28
C ASP A 225 36.37 25.90 -11.76
N ALA A 226 35.25 25.26 -12.10
CA ALA A 226 34.93 24.88 -13.49
C ALA A 226 34.43 26.08 -14.30
N SER A 227 34.75 26.10 -15.60
CA SER A 227 34.19 27.10 -16.52
C SER A 227 32.69 26.88 -16.73
N ASP A 228 31.99 27.97 -17.06
CA ASP A 228 30.54 27.93 -17.34
C ASP A 228 30.21 26.96 -18.49
N GLU A 229 31.07 26.91 -19.51
CA GLU A 229 30.94 26.02 -20.67
C GLU A 229 31.03 24.54 -20.26
N LEU A 230 31.99 24.20 -19.38
CA LEU A 230 32.13 22.85 -18.85
C LEU A 230 30.90 22.43 -18.04
N VAL A 231 30.35 23.32 -17.21
CA VAL A 231 29.14 23.03 -16.41
C VAL A 231 27.93 22.79 -17.31
N ILE A 232 27.77 23.58 -18.37
CA ILE A 232 26.66 23.42 -19.32
C ILE A 232 26.73 22.05 -20.00
N GLU A 233 27.85 21.73 -20.63
CA GLU A 233 27.97 20.46 -21.35
C GLU A 233 27.94 19.25 -20.39
N LEU A 234 28.52 19.37 -19.18
CA LEU A 234 28.44 18.31 -18.16
C LEU A 234 26.98 18.07 -17.73
N SER A 235 26.19 19.13 -17.58
CA SER A 235 24.76 19.01 -17.26
C SER A 235 23.96 18.32 -18.38
N GLU A 236 24.28 18.62 -19.64
CA GLU A 236 23.69 17.98 -20.82
C GLU A 236 24.07 16.49 -20.94
N ASN A 237 25.31 16.15 -20.56
CA ASN A 237 25.75 14.76 -20.51
C ASN A 237 25.03 13.98 -19.40
N LEU A 238 24.84 14.61 -18.24
CA LEU A 238 24.28 13.97 -17.04
C LEU A 238 22.76 13.84 -17.05
N ILE A 239 22.00 14.79 -17.62
CA ILE A 239 20.52 14.83 -17.50
C ILE A 239 19.85 13.50 -17.89
N ARG A 240 20.33 12.85 -18.96
CA ARG A 240 19.78 11.58 -19.44
C ARG A 240 20.11 10.44 -18.47
N THR A 241 21.35 10.39 -18.00
CA THR A 241 21.83 9.37 -17.05
C THR A 241 21.14 9.50 -15.70
N LEU A 242 21.02 10.73 -15.18
CA LEU A 242 20.33 11.03 -13.93
C LEU A 242 18.84 10.70 -14.02
N THR A 243 18.18 11.03 -15.14
CA THR A 243 16.77 10.70 -15.35
C THR A 243 16.54 9.19 -15.36
N LYS A 244 17.44 8.43 -16.00
CA LYS A 244 17.37 6.96 -16.01
C LYS A 244 17.61 6.38 -14.61
N SER A 245 18.64 6.85 -13.90
CA SER A 245 18.95 6.43 -12.53
C SER A 245 17.78 6.72 -11.58
N TYR A 246 17.17 7.91 -11.68
CA TYR A 246 16.00 8.27 -10.89
C TYR A 246 14.82 7.32 -11.11
N GLN A 247 14.56 6.91 -12.36
CA GLN A 247 13.51 5.91 -12.63
C GLN A 247 13.83 4.55 -12.00
N GLU A 248 15.09 4.12 -12.00
CA GLU A 248 15.53 2.90 -11.31
C GLU A 248 15.38 3.01 -9.79
N VAL A 249 15.71 4.16 -9.21
CA VAL A 249 15.50 4.46 -7.78
C VAL A 249 14.00 4.46 -7.44
N VAL A 250 13.14 5.09 -8.24
CA VAL A 250 11.68 5.06 -8.04
C VAL A 250 11.15 3.63 -8.09
N ARG A 251 11.58 2.81 -9.07
CA ARG A 251 11.24 1.38 -9.14
C ARG A 251 11.72 0.62 -7.91
N SER A 252 12.97 0.86 -7.47
CA SER A 252 13.54 0.23 -6.29
C SER A 252 12.77 0.59 -5.02
N VAL A 253 12.42 1.86 -4.82
CA VAL A 253 11.61 2.33 -3.67
C VAL A 253 10.20 1.75 -3.73
N PHE A 254 9.58 1.67 -4.91
CA PHE A 254 8.28 1.03 -5.10
C PHE A 254 8.32 -0.47 -4.76
N MET A 255 9.30 -1.20 -5.32
CA MET A 255 9.49 -2.63 -5.04
C MET A 255 9.81 -2.86 -3.57
N SER A 256 10.62 -1.99 -2.96
CA SER A 256 10.95 -2.04 -1.54
C SER A 256 9.74 -1.73 -0.68
N SER A 257 8.87 -0.80 -1.05
CA SER A 257 7.62 -0.51 -0.33
C SER A 257 6.60 -1.64 -0.46
N THR A 258 6.62 -2.38 -1.57
CA THR A 258 5.76 -3.54 -1.80
C THR A 258 6.32 -4.80 -1.13
N SER A 259 7.64 -4.93 -1.01
CA SER A 259 8.36 -6.06 -0.39
C SER A 259 8.75 -5.84 1.08
N SER A 260 8.65 -4.62 1.60
CA SER A 260 8.91 -4.26 3.01
C SER A 260 7.85 -4.84 3.95
N THR A 261 6.71 -5.30 3.42
CA THR A 261 5.86 -6.24 4.14
C THR A 261 6.51 -7.61 4.03
N SER A 262 7.50 -7.86 4.89
CA SER A 262 8.17 -9.16 5.05
C SER A 262 7.19 -10.31 4.85
N GLY A 263 7.56 -11.39 4.15
CA GLY A 263 6.66 -12.53 3.93
C GLY A 263 6.05 -13.11 5.23
N ILE A 264 6.64 -12.80 6.39
CA ILE A 264 6.12 -13.11 7.73
C ILE A 264 5.04 -12.11 8.16
N SER A 265 5.27 -10.79 8.02
CA SER A 265 4.25 -9.78 8.34
C SER A 265 3.06 -9.84 7.40
N ARG A 266 3.23 -10.08 6.09
CA ARG A 266 2.10 -10.26 5.17
C ARG A 266 1.30 -11.53 5.48
N LYS A 267 1.96 -12.64 5.85
CA LYS A 267 1.28 -13.86 6.30
C LYS A 267 0.52 -13.64 7.61
N GLN A 268 1.03 -12.81 8.50
CA GLN A 268 0.36 -12.44 9.74
C GLN A 268 -0.84 -11.52 9.44
N THR A 269 -0.67 -10.47 8.65
CA THR A 269 -1.77 -9.58 8.21
C THR A 269 -2.88 -10.34 7.48
N MET A 270 -2.54 -11.29 6.61
CA MET A 270 -3.53 -12.16 5.95
C MET A 270 -4.23 -13.08 6.95
N ARG A 271 -3.52 -13.62 7.93
CA ARG A 271 -4.11 -14.45 8.98
C ARG A 271 -5.09 -13.64 9.83
N ASP A 272 -4.68 -12.44 10.24
CA ASP A 272 -5.47 -11.55 11.07
C ASP A 272 -6.73 -11.11 10.32
N PHE A 273 -6.59 -10.69 9.05
CA PHE A 273 -7.71 -10.43 8.14
C PHE A 273 -8.67 -11.63 8.03
N GLN A 274 -8.12 -12.83 7.81
CA GLN A 274 -8.92 -14.04 7.63
C GLN A 274 -9.67 -14.43 8.92
N GLU A 275 -9.06 -14.21 10.09
CA GLU A 275 -9.68 -14.42 11.40
C GLU A 275 -10.78 -13.40 11.68
N GLU A 276 -10.56 -12.14 11.35
CA GLU A 276 -11.53 -11.05 11.52
C GLU A 276 -12.75 -11.23 10.61
N VAL A 277 -12.54 -11.53 9.32
CA VAL A 277 -13.62 -11.90 8.38
C VAL A 277 -14.40 -13.10 8.90
N SER A 278 -13.72 -14.13 9.41
CA SER A 278 -14.40 -15.32 9.95
C SER A 278 -15.22 -14.99 11.21
N THR A 279 -14.72 -14.09 12.06
CA THR A 279 -15.41 -13.64 13.27
C THR A 279 -16.68 -12.86 12.92
N LEU A 280 -16.56 -11.83 12.07
CA LEU A 280 -17.70 -11.02 11.62
C LEU A 280 -18.74 -11.87 10.89
N TYR A 281 -18.32 -12.78 10.01
CA TYR A 281 -19.22 -13.69 9.30
C TYR A 281 -20.03 -14.57 10.27
N ASN A 282 -19.37 -15.17 11.27
CA ASN A 282 -20.06 -15.99 12.27
C ASN A 282 -21.01 -15.17 13.14
N ASN A 283 -20.63 -13.95 13.52
CA ASN A 283 -21.49 -13.03 14.26
C ASN A 283 -22.75 -12.69 13.47
N ILE A 284 -22.63 -12.36 12.18
CA ILE A 284 -23.79 -12.06 11.31
C ILE A 284 -24.77 -13.23 11.29
N ARG A 285 -24.28 -14.47 11.13
CA ARG A 285 -25.15 -15.66 11.11
C ARG A 285 -25.81 -15.93 12.46
N LEU A 286 -25.11 -15.68 13.58
CA LEU A 286 -25.70 -15.86 14.91
C LEU A 286 -26.72 -14.76 15.23
N PHE A 287 -26.48 -13.51 14.83
CA PHE A 287 -27.46 -12.44 14.92
C PHE A 287 -28.69 -12.70 14.05
N GLU A 288 -28.50 -13.21 12.83
CA GLU A 288 -29.60 -13.61 11.94
C GLU A 288 -30.53 -14.64 12.62
N LYS A 289 -29.98 -15.64 13.31
CA LYS A 289 -30.77 -16.62 14.09
C LYS A 289 -31.62 -15.93 15.17
N GLY A 290 -31.08 -14.93 15.87
CA GLY A 290 -31.83 -14.16 16.87
C GLY A 290 -32.90 -13.27 16.26
N ILE A 291 -32.60 -12.60 15.15
CA ILE A 291 -33.54 -11.74 14.42
C ILE A 291 -34.74 -12.53 13.91
N LYS A 292 -34.54 -13.79 13.48
CA LYS A 292 -35.60 -14.71 13.04
C LYS A 292 -36.63 -15.09 14.12
N LEU A 293 -36.38 -14.76 15.40
CA LEU A 293 -37.36 -14.96 16.47
C LEU A 293 -38.42 -13.84 16.53
N PHE A 294 -38.20 -12.73 15.82
CA PHE A 294 -39.16 -11.63 15.69
C PHE A 294 -39.93 -11.73 14.37
N THR A 295 -41.11 -11.14 14.32
CA THR A 295 -41.96 -11.05 13.13
C THR A 295 -42.05 -9.61 12.60
N ASP A 296 -42.57 -9.47 11.38
CA ASP A 296 -43.07 -8.22 10.81
C ASP A 296 -42.05 -7.08 10.73
N GLU A 297 -42.48 -5.87 11.11
CA GLU A 297 -41.70 -4.64 11.02
C GLU A 297 -40.48 -4.65 11.95
N THR A 298 -40.57 -5.29 13.11
CA THR A 298 -39.46 -5.43 14.07
C THR A 298 -38.32 -6.22 13.46
N GLN A 299 -38.61 -7.36 12.85
CA GLN A 299 -37.63 -8.17 12.14
C GLN A 299 -36.96 -7.36 11.03
N SER A 300 -37.74 -6.61 10.23
CA SER A 300 -37.22 -5.74 9.18
C SER A 300 -36.29 -4.64 9.72
N ASN A 301 -36.65 -4.03 10.85
CA ASN A 301 -35.87 -2.96 11.48
C ASN A 301 -34.55 -3.46 12.08
N LEU A 302 -34.55 -4.66 12.68
CA LEU A 302 -33.36 -5.33 13.17
C LEU A 302 -32.44 -5.75 12.01
N ALA A 303 -33.01 -6.33 10.94
CA ALA A 303 -32.25 -6.73 9.76
C ALA A 303 -31.57 -5.52 9.09
N LYS A 304 -32.30 -4.41 8.89
CA LYS A 304 -31.71 -3.16 8.38
C LYS A 304 -30.61 -2.61 9.27
N HIS A 305 -30.73 -2.76 10.59
CA HIS A 305 -29.69 -2.30 11.51
C HIS A 305 -28.42 -3.14 11.35
N LEU A 306 -28.54 -4.47 11.36
CA LEU A 306 -27.40 -5.37 11.14
C LEU A 306 -26.73 -5.14 9.79
N LEU A 307 -27.52 -4.90 8.73
CA LEU A 307 -27.01 -4.56 7.40
C LEU A 307 -26.19 -3.27 7.40
N LYS A 308 -26.57 -2.28 8.19
CA LYS A 308 -25.89 -0.97 8.26
C LYS A 308 -24.69 -0.96 9.19
N THR A 309 -24.59 -1.90 10.14
CA THR A 309 -23.50 -2.00 11.10
C THR A 309 -22.55 -3.14 10.72
N VAL A 310 -22.70 -4.32 11.33
CA VAL A 310 -21.76 -5.45 11.21
C VAL A 310 -21.58 -5.93 9.77
N CYS A 311 -22.63 -5.91 8.96
CA CYS A 311 -22.52 -6.25 7.53
C CYS A 311 -21.75 -5.19 6.73
N THR A 312 -21.89 -3.91 7.09
CA THR A 312 -21.07 -2.84 6.50
C THR A 312 -19.62 -3.04 6.91
N ASP A 313 -19.33 -3.38 8.17
CA ASP A 313 -17.97 -3.57 8.68
C ASP A 313 -17.23 -4.68 7.92
N ILE A 314 -17.84 -5.86 7.76
CA ILE A 314 -17.23 -6.95 6.99
C ILE A 314 -17.05 -6.59 5.52
N THR A 315 -17.99 -5.84 4.93
CA THR A 315 -17.87 -5.39 3.54
C THR A 315 -16.73 -4.40 3.40
N ASN A 316 -16.63 -3.43 4.31
CA ASN A 316 -15.55 -2.45 4.34
C ASN A 316 -14.20 -3.13 4.57
N LEU A 317 -14.11 -4.12 5.45
CA LEU A 317 -12.91 -4.91 5.69
C LEU A 317 -12.42 -5.62 4.41
N ILE A 318 -13.32 -6.28 3.68
CA ILE A 318 -13.00 -6.94 2.40
C ILE A 318 -12.54 -5.91 1.36
N PHE A 319 -13.26 -4.78 1.24
CA PHE A 319 -12.90 -3.73 0.31
C PHE A 319 -11.53 -3.12 0.64
N ASN A 320 -11.25 -2.87 1.93
CA ASN A 320 -9.99 -2.30 2.37
C ASN A 320 -8.81 -3.25 2.10
N PHE A 321 -9.02 -4.54 2.34
CA PHE A 321 -8.04 -5.58 2.04
C PHE A 321 -7.68 -5.61 0.55
N LEU A 322 -8.69 -5.64 -0.33
CA LEU A 322 -8.47 -5.60 -1.79
C LEU A 322 -7.89 -4.25 -2.27
N ALA A 323 -8.23 -3.15 -1.59
CA ALA A 323 -7.65 -1.85 -1.86
C ALA A 323 -6.16 -1.79 -1.52
N GLY A 324 -5.65 -2.69 -0.66
CA GLY A 324 -4.23 -2.81 -0.35
C GLY A 324 -3.39 -3.10 -1.59
N ASP A 325 -3.86 -4.00 -2.46
CA ASP A 325 -3.15 -4.39 -3.69
C ASP A 325 -3.01 -3.26 -4.72
N ILE A 326 -3.84 -2.23 -4.61
CA ILE A 326 -3.84 -1.05 -5.48
C ILE A 326 -3.44 0.24 -4.74
N MET A 327 -2.81 0.12 -3.56
CA MET A 327 -2.35 1.25 -2.73
C MET A 327 -3.46 2.27 -2.39
N MET A 328 -4.67 1.77 -2.13
CA MET A 328 -5.85 2.57 -1.75
C MET A 328 -6.45 2.15 -0.41
N ALA A 329 -5.80 1.24 0.32
CA ALA A 329 -6.21 0.89 1.67
C ALA A 329 -6.11 2.11 2.60
N VAL A 330 -7.06 2.19 3.53
CA VAL A 330 -7.14 3.20 4.58
C VAL A 330 -6.80 2.51 5.91
N GLU A 331 -6.19 3.24 6.85
CA GLU A 331 -5.85 2.70 8.18
C GLU A 331 -7.10 2.25 8.95
N ASP A 332 -8.15 3.07 8.92
CA ASP A 332 -9.45 2.75 9.51
C ASP A 332 -10.48 2.41 8.42
N TYR A 333 -10.78 1.12 8.28
CA TYR A 333 -11.78 0.65 7.31
C TYR A 333 -13.22 1.05 7.70
N SER A 334 -13.49 1.43 8.95
CA SER A 334 -14.82 1.88 9.37
C SER A 334 -15.20 3.23 8.73
N ALA A 335 -14.20 4.04 8.35
CA ALA A 335 -14.38 5.31 7.65
C ALA A 335 -14.79 5.14 6.18
N ILE A 336 -14.75 3.92 5.63
CA ILE A 336 -15.08 3.65 4.23
C ILE A 336 -16.59 3.81 4.01
N THR A 337 -16.98 4.84 3.27
CA THR A 337 -18.38 5.12 2.92
C THR A 337 -18.80 4.38 1.64
N ASN A 338 -20.11 4.36 1.35
CA ASN A 338 -20.64 3.81 0.10
C ASN A 338 -20.03 4.47 -1.15
N GLU A 339 -19.72 5.76 -1.09
CA GLU A 339 -19.07 6.47 -2.19
C GLU A 339 -17.63 6.01 -2.39
N VAL A 340 -16.89 5.81 -1.30
CA VAL A 340 -15.51 5.29 -1.34
C VAL A 340 -15.52 3.86 -1.89
N ARG A 341 -16.44 3.00 -1.45
CA ARG A 341 -16.60 1.63 -2.01
C ARG A 341 -16.84 1.66 -3.52
N LYS A 342 -17.72 2.53 -4.02
CA LYS A 342 -17.95 2.69 -5.47
C LYS A 342 -16.69 3.13 -6.23
N LYS A 343 -15.89 4.03 -5.65
CA LYS A 343 -14.61 4.46 -6.25
C LYS A 343 -13.59 3.32 -6.31
N MET A 344 -13.49 2.52 -5.24
CA MET A 344 -12.62 1.34 -5.17
C MET A 344 -13.03 0.28 -6.20
N LEU A 345 -14.33 -0.02 -6.31
CA LEU A 345 -14.90 -0.97 -7.27
C LEU A 345 -14.44 -0.73 -8.71
N ASN A 346 -14.34 0.53 -9.15
CA ASN A 346 -13.92 0.84 -10.51
C ASN A 346 -12.49 0.40 -10.81
N LYS A 347 -11.65 0.27 -9.79
CA LYS A 347 -10.22 -0.07 -9.90
C LYS A 347 -9.90 -1.54 -9.59
N PHE A 348 -10.86 -2.31 -9.06
CA PHE A 348 -10.67 -3.75 -8.82
C PHE A 348 -10.67 -4.57 -10.11
N GLN A 349 -10.26 -5.84 -10.03
CA GLN A 349 -10.26 -6.79 -11.15
C GLN A 349 -11.69 -7.12 -11.61
N GLU A 350 -11.85 -7.37 -12.92
CA GLU A 350 -13.16 -7.50 -13.57
C GLU A 350 -13.97 -8.70 -13.05
N GLU A 351 -13.27 -9.77 -12.67
CA GLU A 351 -13.82 -11.00 -12.12
C GLU A 351 -14.51 -10.78 -10.75
N ALA A 352 -13.94 -9.89 -9.92
CA ALA A 352 -14.47 -9.59 -8.58
C ALA A 352 -15.51 -8.45 -8.57
N LYS A 353 -15.51 -7.58 -9.59
CA LYS A 353 -16.40 -6.40 -9.67
C LYS A 353 -17.89 -6.77 -9.56
N GLY A 354 -18.33 -7.80 -10.29
CA GLY A 354 -19.73 -8.22 -10.32
C GLY A 354 -20.24 -8.64 -8.93
N PRO A 355 -19.60 -9.64 -8.28
CA PRO A 355 -19.94 -10.06 -6.93
C PRO A 355 -19.86 -8.93 -5.88
N LEU A 356 -18.78 -8.13 -5.90
CA LEU A 356 -18.60 -7.02 -4.96
C LEU A 356 -19.64 -5.90 -5.15
N THR A 357 -20.11 -5.66 -6.38
CA THR A 357 -21.18 -4.68 -6.64
C THR A 357 -22.51 -5.13 -6.02
N LYS A 358 -22.84 -6.43 -6.11
CA LYS A 358 -24.04 -6.99 -5.47
C LYS A 358 -23.94 -6.93 -3.95
N LEU A 359 -22.79 -7.30 -3.39
CA LEU A 359 -22.52 -7.18 -1.96
C LEU A 359 -22.66 -5.73 -1.46
N ASN A 360 -22.09 -4.76 -2.19
CA ASN A 360 -22.20 -3.34 -1.85
C ASN A 360 -23.66 -2.85 -1.83
N SER A 361 -24.48 -3.34 -2.77
CA SER A 361 -25.86 -2.92 -2.94
C SER A 361 -26.80 -3.55 -1.91
N SER A 362 -26.53 -4.77 -1.46
CA SER A 362 -27.37 -5.48 -0.48
C SER A 362 -27.34 -4.87 0.92
N LEU A 363 -26.33 -4.05 1.24
CA LEU A 363 -26.27 -3.28 2.49
C LEU A 363 -27.43 -2.26 2.63
N ALA A 364 -28.00 -1.79 1.50
CA ALA A 364 -29.20 -0.96 1.50
C ALA A 364 -30.50 -1.78 1.45
N GLY A 365 -30.39 -3.11 1.42
CA GLY A 365 -31.50 -4.04 1.32
C GLY A 365 -32.24 -4.27 2.65
N LYS A 366 -33.00 -5.37 2.68
CA LYS A 366 -33.80 -5.78 3.85
C LYS A 366 -33.57 -7.25 4.25
N SER A 367 -32.84 -8.01 3.44
CA SER A 367 -32.63 -9.45 3.63
C SER A 367 -31.18 -9.75 4.02
N ILE A 368 -30.99 -10.33 5.20
CA ILE A 368 -29.67 -10.81 5.66
C ILE A 368 -29.26 -12.07 4.87
N GLU A 369 -30.22 -12.93 4.52
CA GLU A 369 -29.96 -14.14 3.73
C GLU A 369 -29.40 -13.80 2.35
N GLU A 370 -29.99 -12.79 1.70
CA GLU A 370 -29.53 -12.31 0.40
C GLU A 370 -28.13 -11.68 0.52
N PHE A 371 -27.89 -10.89 1.57
CA PHE A 371 -26.56 -10.34 1.87
C PHE A 371 -25.52 -11.46 2.05
N LEU A 372 -25.81 -12.49 2.84
CA LEU A 372 -24.90 -13.61 3.08
C LEU A 372 -24.59 -14.37 1.78
N SER A 373 -25.57 -14.56 0.90
CA SER A 373 -25.37 -15.18 -0.41
C SER A 373 -24.41 -14.37 -1.29
N TYR A 374 -24.56 -13.03 -1.34
CA TYR A 374 -23.63 -12.17 -2.07
C TYR A 374 -22.25 -12.07 -1.41
N LEU A 375 -22.19 -12.16 -0.08
CA LEU A 375 -20.92 -12.18 0.65
C LEU A 375 -20.14 -13.47 0.35
N ASP A 376 -20.79 -14.63 0.34
CA ASP A 376 -20.17 -15.90 -0.02
C ASP A 376 -19.64 -15.82 -1.47
N ALA A 377 -20.45 -15.31 -2.41
CA ALA A 377 -20.02 -15.14 -3.81
C ALA A 377 -18.86 -14.15 -3.99
N ALA A 378 -18.85 -13.05 -3.22
CA ALA A 378 -17.76 -12.08 -3.25
C ALA A 378 -16.48 -12.65 -2.62
N ALA A 379 -16.60 -13.38 -1.52
CA ALA A 379 -15.48 -14.03 -0.87
C ALA A 379 -14.82 -15.06 -1.80
N ASP A 380 -15.63 -15.90 -2.47
CA ASP A 380 -15.13 -16.87 -3.45
C ASP A 380 -14.39 -16.19 -4.60
N ALA A 381 -14.95 -15.11 -5.16
CA ALA A 381 -14.31 -14.34 -6.22
C ALA A 381 -13.00 -13.65 -5.79
N CYS A 382 -12.84 -13.37 -4.50
CA CYS A 382 -11.65 -12.75 -3.93
C CYS A 382 -10.68 -13.75 -3.29
N GLY A 383 -10.96 -15.07 -3.38
CA GLY A 383 -10.13 -16.11 -2.74
C GLY A 383 -10.13 -16.10 -1.21
N ILE A 384 -11.15 -15.49 -0.60
CA ILE A 384 -11.30 -15.37 0.86
C ILE A 384 -12.03 -16.59 1.40
N LEU A 385 -11.46 -17.24 2.41
CA LEU A 385 -12.02 -18.49 2.93
C LEU A 385 -13.04 -18.23 4.04
N VAL A 386 -14.32 -18.23 3.69
CA VAL A 386 -15.38 -18.06 4.68
C VAL A 386 -15.84 -19.42 5.21
N LYS A 387 -15.65 -19.67 6.51
CA LYS A 387 -16.05 -20.92 7.17
C LYS A 387 -17.09 -20.68 8.26
N LYS A 388 -18.16 -21.47 8.20
CA LYS A 388 -19.16 -21.57 9.27
C LYS A 388 -18.51 -22.14 10.53
N GLY A 389 -18.75 -21.50 11.67
CA GLY A 389 -18.34 -22.00 12.97
C GLY A 389 -18.97 -23.37 13.27
N ASP A 390 -18.21 -24.25 13.90
CA ASP A 390 -18.78 -25.48 14.46
C ASP A 390 -19.67 -25.15 15.68
N LYS A 391 -20.47 -26.12 16.14
CA LYS A 391 -21.36 -25.94 17.30
C LYS A 391 -20.60 -25.52 18.58
N LYS A 392 -19.32 -25.88 18.71
CA LYS A 392 -18.50 -25.54 19.89
C LYS A 392 -18.08 -24.07 19.83
N LYS A 393 -17.62 -23.59 18.68
CA LYS A 393 -17.30 -22.18 18.41
C LYS A 393 -18.53 -21.29 18.52
N GLU A 394 -19.67 -21.70 17.97
CA GLU A 394 -20.93 -20.94 18.12
C GLU A 394 -21.29 -20.74 19.61
N ARG A 395 -21.21 -21.80 20.42
CA ARG A 395 -21.44 -21.71 21.88
C ARG A 395 -20.44 -20.80 22.57
N GLN A 396 -19.17 -20.85 22.18
CA GLN A 396 -18.11 -19.99 22.72
C GLN A 396 -18.39 -18.51 22.39
N VAL A 397 -18.73 -18.19 21.13
CA VAL A 397 -19.06 -16.83 20.71
C VAL A 397 -20.27 -16.29 21.45
N LEU A 398 -21.34 -17.10 21.61
CA LEU A 398 -22.50 -16.71 22.40
C LEU A 398 -22.13 -16.40 23.86
N PHE A 399 -21.30 -17.26 24.48
CA PHE A 399 -20.83 -17.04 25.84
C PHE A 399 -20.02 -15.73 25.97
N GLN A 400 -19.06 -15.52 25.05
CA GLN A 400 -18.21 -14.32 25.04
C GLN A 400 -19.03 -13.04 24.81
N HIS A 401 -19.95 -13.06 23.86
CA HIS A 401 -20.87 -11.95 23.59
C HIS A 401 -21.67 -11.58 24.85
N ARG A 402 -22.24 -12.57 25.53
CA ARG A 402 -22.98 -12.34 26.78
C ARG A 402 -22.10 -11.74 27.86
N GLN A 403 -20.88 -12.26 28.03
CA GLN A 403 -19.95 -11.75 29.04
C GLN A 403 -19.53 -10.31 28.75
N ALA A 404 -19.30 -9.97 27.48
CA ALA A 404 -18.96 -8.61 27.05
C ALA A 404 -20.10 -7.62 27.36
N LEU A 405 -21.35 -7.98 27.03
CA LEU A 405 -22.51 -7.16 27.36
C LEU A 405 -22.71 -6.98 28.86
N ILE A 406 -22.51 -8.04 29.65
CA ILE A 406 -22.58 -7.98 31.12
C ILE A 406 -21.51 -7.04 31.68
N GLU A 407 -20.29 -7.10 31.17
CA GLU A 407 -19.22 -6.24 31.63
C GLU A 407 -19.48 -4.77 31.28
N GLN A 408 -19.98 -4.51 30.07
CA GLN A 408 -20.41 -3.18 29.66
C GLN A 408 -21.56 -2.66 30.53
N LEU A 409 -22.53 -3.51 30.89
CA LEU A 409 -23.67 -3.15 31.74
C LEU A 409 -23.24 -2.75 33.15
N LYS A 410 -22.21 -3.38 33.73
CA LYS A 410 -21.72 -3.04 35.07
C LYS A 410 -21.28 -1.58 35.15
N VAL A 411 -20.50 -1.13 34.17
CA VAL A 411 -19.91 0.21 34.14
C VAL A 411 -20.81 1.29 33.53
N THR A 412 -21.91 0.90 32.89
CA THR A 412 -22.83 1.87 32.24
C THR A 412 -23.66 2.63 33.25
N GLU A 413 -23.66 3.96 33.18
CA GLU A 413 -24.51 4.83 34.02
C GLU A 413 -25.69 5.43 33.27
N ASP A 414 -25.61 5.54 31.94
CA ASP A 414 -26.70 6.07 31.09
C ASP A 414 -27.92 5.14 31.13
N ALA A 415 -29.07 5.69 31.51
CA ALA A 415 -30.29 4.91 31.73
C ALA A 415 -30.81 4.22 30.45
N ALA A 416 -30.70 4.88 29.30
CA ALA A 416 -31.14 4.30 28.03
C ALA A 416 -30.26 3.11 27.62
N LEU A 417 -28.94 3.24 27.81
CA LEU A 417 -27.99 2.16 27.56
C LEU A 417 -28.11 1.02 28.59
N VAL A 418 -28.37 1.33 29.87
CA VAL A 418 -28.69 0.31 30.89
C VAL A 418 -29.90 -0.52 30.46
N LEU A 419 -30.99 0.13 30.06
CA LEU A 419 -32.18 -0.57 29.58
C LEU A 419 -31.88 -1.42 28.35
N HIS A 420 -31.18 -0.82 27.36
CA HIS A 420 -30.82 -1.51 26.12
C HIS A 420 -30.01 -2.78 26.37
N LEU A 421 -28.90 -2.67 27.11
CA LEU A 421 -28.01 -3.79 27.42
C LEU A 421 -28.76 -4.86 28.23
N THR A 422 -29.56 -4.45 29.23
CA THR A 422 -30.34 -5.40 30.05
C THR A 422 -31.35 -6.18 29.19
N SER A 423 -32.10 -5.50 28.31
CA SER A 423 -33.06 -6.16 27.41
C SER A 423 -32.38 -7.14 26.46
N VAL A 424 -31.24 -6.78 25.87
CA VAL A 424 -30.48 -7.66 24.96
C VAL A 424 -29.89 -8.87 25.71
N VAL A 425 -29.38 -8.69 26.92
CA VAL A 425 -28.86 -9.83 27.70
C VAL A 425 -29.99 -10.75 28.18
N LEU A 426 -31.13 -10.22 28.63
CA LEU A 426 -32.30 -11.04 28.98
C LEU A 426 -32.82 -11.84 27.78
N PHE A 427 -32.86 -11.22 26.59
CA PHE A 427 -33.17 -11.92 25.35
C PHE A 427 -32.19 -13.08 25.11
N GLN A 428 -30.89 -12.85 25.26
CA GLN A 428 -29.90 -13.89 25.05
C GLN A 428 -29.94 -15.00 26.11
N LEU A 429 -30.28 -14.68 27.36
CA LEU A 429 -30.43 -15.66 28.44
C LEU A 429 -31.65 -16.57 28.22
N THR A 430 -32.77 -16.01 27.74
CA THR A 430 -34.03 -16.75 27.56
C THR A 430 -34.10 -17.52 26.25
N THR A 431 -33.48 -17.02 25.17
CA THR A 431 -33.57 -17.63 23.83
C THR A 431 -32.32 -18.38 23.42
N HIS A 432 -31.19 -18.17 24.10
CA HIS A 432 -29.86 -18.62 23.70
C HIS A 432 -29.39 -18.11 22.32
N CYS A 433 -30.02 -17.06 21.80
CA CYS A 433 -29.62 -16.37 20.58
C CYS A 433 -29.05 -14.99 20.89
N MET A 434 -28.02 -14.56 20.17
CA MET A 434 -27.52 -13.18 20.25
C MET A 434 -28.37 -12.25 19.40
N LEU A 435 -28.46 -10.99 19.82
CA LEU A 435 -29.25 -9.97 19.16
C LEU A 435 -28.43 -8.68 19.04
N HIS A 436 -28.37 -8.13 17.84
CA HIS A 436 -27.81 -6.81 17.57
C HIS A 436 -28.96 -5.89 17.19
N ALA A 437 -29.32 -4.97 18.07
CA ALA A 437 -30.52 -4.17 17.94
C ALA A 437 -30.22 -2.67 18.13
N PRO A 438 -30.95 -1.78 17.42
CA PRO A 438 -30.91 -0.36 17.72
C PRO A 438 -31.79 -0.05 18.94
N GLY A 439 -31.52 1.05 19.65
CA GLY A 439 -32.29 1.47 20.84
C GLY A 439 -33.81 1.60 20.60
N ARG A 440 -34.22 2.01 19.40
CA ARG A 440 -35.64 2.10 18.99
C ARG A 440 -36.40 0.77 18.98
N CYS A 441 -35.70 -0.36 18.95
CA CYS A 441 -36.30 -1.70 18.98
C CYS A 441 -36.42 -2.27 20.40
N VAL A 442 -35.91 -1.56 21.42
CA VAL A 442 -35.96 -2.01 22.83
C VAL A 442 -37.39 -2.27 23.32
N PRO A 443 -38.39 -1.42 23.05
CA PRO A 443 -39.78 -1.70 23.44
C PRO A 443 -40.31 -3.04 22.91
N GLN A 444 -39.98 -3.38 21.66
CA GLN A 444 -40.40 -4.62 21.03
C GLN A 444 -39.65 -5.83 21.61
N ILE A 445 -38.39 -5.66 22.01
CA ILE A 445 -37.63 -6.69 22.74
C ILE A 445 -38.25 -6.95 24.12
N ILE A 446 -38.61 -5.89 24.85
CA ILE A 446 -39.28 -6.02 26.16
C ILE A 446 -40.64 -6.72 26.00
N SER A 447 -41.44 -6.32 25.01
CA SER A 447 -42.70 -6.97 24.68
C SER A 447 -42.53 -8.47 24.37
N PHE A 448 -41.50 -8.83 23.60
CA PHE A 448 -41.15 -10.23 23.34
C PHE A 448 -40.81 -11.01 24.62
N LEU A 449 -40.15 -10.36 25.59
CA LEU A 449 -39.76 -10.99 26.85
C LEU A 449 -40.93 -11.26 27.79
N THR A 450 -42.10 -10.63 27.63
CA THR A 450 -43.29 -10.81 28.49
C THR A 450 -43.61 -12.28 28.75
N ALA A 451 -43.52 -13.14 27.74
CA ALA A 451 -43.83 -14.57 27.84
C ALA A 451 -42.64 -15.45 28.28
N LYS A 452 -41.50 -14.85 28.62
CA LYS A 452 -40.21 -15.54 28.85
C LYS A 452 -39.55 -15.20 30.18
N ILE A 453 -40.05 -14.19 30.89
CA ILE A 453 -39.53 -13.75 32.20
C ILE A 453 -40.69 -13.61 33.21
N PRO A 454 -40.42 -13.67 34.52
CA PRO A 454 -41.44 -13.44 35.54
C PRO A 454 -42.13 -12.06 35.42
N GLU A 455 -43.42 -12.00 35.73
CA GLU A 455 -44.26 -10.78 35.61
C GLU A 455 -43.70 -9.59 36.41
N GLU A 456 -43.13 -9.85 37.59
CA GLU A 456 -42.45 -8.82 38.40
C GLU A 456 -41.27 -8.18 37.64
N GLN A 457 -40.46 -8.98 36.95
CA GLN A 457 -39.31 -8.50 36.19
C GLN A 457 -39.75 -7.73 34.94
N HIS A 458 -40.78 -8.23 34.27
CA HIS A 458 -41.36 -7.54 33.11
C HIS A 458 -41.95 -6.18 33.49
N SER A 459 -42.72 -6.11 34.58
CA SER A 459 -43.31 -4.87 35.08
C SER A 459 -42.24 -3.84 35.43
N LEU A 460 -41.13 -4.27 36.03
CA LEU A 460 -39.99 -3.41 36.31
C LEU A 460 -39.35 -2.83 35.03
N LEU A 461 -39.15 -3.66 34.00
CA LEU A 461 -38.64 -3.22 32.70
C LEU A 461 -39.56 -2.20 32.02
N VAL A 462 -40.88 -2.44 32.03
CA VAL A 462 -41.87 -1.54 31.42
C VAL A 462 -41.92 -0.19 32.15
N ASN A 463 -41.85 -0.20 33.49
CA ASN A 463 -41.78 1.03 34.28
C ASN A 463 -40.51 1.84 33.92
N TYR A 464 -39.35 1.17 33.93
CA TYR A 464 -38.09 1.82 33.60
C TYR A 464 -38.05 2.34 32.16
N GLN A 465 -38.58 1.57 31.20
CA GLN A 465 -38.77 2.02 29.82
C GLN A 465 -39.59 3.30 29.75
N SER A 466 -40.69 3.38 30.49
CA SER A 466 -41.56 4.57 30.51
C SER A 466 -40.82 5.81 31.03
N LEU A 467 -39.98 5.65 32.05
CA LEU A 467 -39.14 6.73 32.58
C LEU A 467 -38.03 7.14 31.59
N VAL A 468 -37.36 6.18 30.95
CA VAL A 468 -36.35 6.46 29.90
C VAL A 468 -36.98 7.23 28.74
N VAL A 469 -38.17 6.84 28.28
CA VAL A 469 -38.89 7.55 27.21
C VAL A 469 -39.25 8.98 27.65
N LYS A 470 -39.73 9.18 28.88
CA LYS A 470 -40.00 10.52 29.44
C LYS A 470 -38.73 11.39 29.45
N GLN A 471 -37.60 10.83 29.87
CA GLN A 471 -36.31 11.53 29.90
C GLN A 471 -35.85 11.93 28.49
N LEU A 472 -35.92 11.02 27.51
CA LEU A 472 -35.51 11.29 26.13
C LEU A 472 -36.40 12.34 25.45
N ILE A 473 -37.71 12.29 25.67
CA ILE A 473 -38.65 13.31 25.15
C ILE A 473 -38.37 14.67 25.81
N GLY A 474 -38.15 14.71 27.12
CA GLY A 474 -37.81 15.93 27.85
C GLY A 474 -36.52 16.60 27.35
N GLN A 475 -35.48 15.81 27.07
CA GLN A 475 -34.24 16.30 26.48
C GLN A 475 -34.39 16.80 25.04
N THR A 476 -35.33 16.24 24.28
CA THR A 476 -35.60 16.68 22.91
C THR A 476 -36.32 18.03 22.90
N LYS A 477 -37.30 18.23 23.79
CA LYS A 477 -38.01 19.52 23.93
C LYS A 477 -37.10 20.66 24.40
N GLN A 478 -36.21 20.39 25.37
CA GLN A 478 -35.23 21.39 25.82
C GLN A 478 -34.28 21.86 24.70
N LYS A 479 -33.94 20.99 23.73
CA LYS A 479 -33.11 21.37 22.58
C LYS A 479 -33.85 22.22 21.53
N ASP A 480 -35.17 22.10 21.43
CA ASP A 480 -35.98 22.91 20.51
C ASP A 480 -36.35 24.28 21.12
N ASP A 481 -36.51 24.36 22.45
CA ASP A 481 -36.84 25.62 23.16
C ASP A 481 -35.63 26.56 23.34
N ASP A 482 -34.38 26.08 23.21
CA ASP A 482 -33.16 26.92 23.19
C ASP A 482 -33.09 27.88 21.97
N VAL A 483 -34.08 27.85 21.06
CA VAL A 483 -34.21 28.73 19.88
C VAL A 483 -35.28 29.82 20.04
N VAL A 484 -36.12 29.77 21.10
CA VAL A 484 -37.17 30.79 21.32
C VAL A 484 -37.17 31.26 22.79
N ASP A 485 -36.52 32.40 23.00
CA ASP A 485 -36.51 33.14 24.25
C ASP A 485 -37.90 33.72 24.55
N THR A 486 -38.76 33.01 25.30
CA THR A 486 -39.79 33.65 26.14
C THR A 486 -40.44 32.73 27.19
N THR A 487 -40.56 33.27 28.42
CA THR A 487 -41.39 32.88 29.59
C THR A 487 -40.75 31.97 30.67
N GLY A 488 -40.26 32.62 31.73
CA GLY A 488 -39.49 32.04 32.85
C GLY A 488 -40.28 31.29 33.93
N ASP A 489 -41.61 31.18 33.87
CA ASP A 489 -42.39 30.45 34.90
C ASP A 489 -42.72 28.99 34.51
N LEU A 490 -42.70 28.63 33.22
CA LEU A 490 -42.94 27.26 32.73
C LEU A 490 -41.64 26.42 32.69
N ALA A 491 -40.49 27.07 32.67
CA ALA A 491 -39.18 26.42 32.70
C ALA A 491 -38.88 25.76 34.08
N ASP A 492 -39.41 26.33 35.17
CA ASP A 492 -39.07 25.93 36.53
C ASP A 492 -39.82 24.66 37.01
N GLU A 493 -41.05 24.43 36.54
CA GLU A 493 -41.78 23.17 36.76
C GLU A 493 -41.29 22.02 35.86
N SER A 494 -40.94 22.33 34.60
CA SER A 494 -40.41 21.32 33.67
C SER A 494 -39.02 20.84 34.08
N GLY A 495 -38.18 21.72 34.65
CA GLY A 495 -36.89 21.36 35.25
C GLY A 495 -37.04 20.42 36.46
N LYS A 496 -37.94 20.74 37.41
CA LYS A 496 -38.20 19.91 38.60
C LYS A 496 -38.75 18.53 38.26
N ALA A 497 -39.65 18.44 37.28
CA ALA A 497 -40.16 17.16 36.79
C ALA A 497 -39.07 16.31 36.09
N SER A 498 -38.18 16.95 35.33
CA SER A 498 -37.04 16.29 34.68
C SER A 498 -36.03 15.72 35.70
N ASP A 499 -35.74 16.47 36.76
CA ASP A 499 -34.83 16.03 37.82
C ASP A 499 -35.44 14.93 38.69
N SER A 500 -36.76 14.94 38.93
CA SER A 500 -37.46 13.82 39.58
C SER A 500 -37.33 12.53 38.77
N VAL A 501 -37.55 12.58 37.45
CA VAL A 501 -37.42 11.41 36.56
C VAL A 501 -35.99 10.89 36.53
N ARG A 502 -34.98 11.78 36.52
CA ARG A 502 -33.57 11.38 36.58
C ARG A 502 -33.23 10.66 37.88
N LYS A 503 -33.73 11.16 39.02
CA LYS A 503 -33.51 10.54 40.32
C LYS A 503 -34.16 9.16 40.42
N GLU A 504 -35.41 9.02 39.97
CA GLU A 504 -36.10 7.72 39.90
C GLU A 504 -35.36 6.72 39.00
N LEU A 505 -34.83 7.17 37.85
CA LEU A 505 -34.01 6.33 36.97
C LEU A 505 -32.70 5.88 37.64
N GLN A 506 -32.04 6.75 38.41
CA GLN A 506 -30.83 6.37 39.15
C GLN A 506 -31.14 5.33 40.24
N GLU A 507 -32.24 5.51 40.97
CA GLU A 507 -32.67 4.57 42.01
C GLU A 507 -33.03 3.19 41.44
N LEU A 508 -33.71 3.15 40.29
CA LEU A 508 -34.13 1.89 39.65
C LEU A 508 -33.01 1.22 38.83
N SER A 509 -31.97 1.96 38.41
CA SER A 509 -30.88 1.43 37.58
C SER A 509 -30.20 0.20 38.19
N ALA A 510 -29.98 0.20 39.50
CA ALA A 510 -29.39 -0.95 40.20
C ALA A 510 -30.28 -2.18 40.12
N ALA A 511 -31.60 -2.01 40.31
CA ALA A 511 -32.58 -3.10 40.22
C ALA A 511 -32.68 -3.67 38.79
N ILE A 512 -32.62 -2.81 37.78
CA ILE A 512 -32.62 -3.22 36.36
C ILE A 512 -31.36 -4.03 36.03
N LYS A 513 -30.18 -3.57 36.46
CA LYS A 513 -28.92 -4.32 36.29
C LYS A 513 -28.98 -5.68 36.98
N ASP A 514 -29.53 -5.73 38.20
CA ASP A 514 -29.61 -6.95 39.00
C ASP A 514 -30.48 -8.05 38.36
N LEU A 515 -31.41 -7.71 37.44
CA LEU A 515 -32.18 -8.70 36.66
C LEU A 515 -31.27 -9.69 35.91
N VAL A 516 -30.09 -9.23 35.48
CA VAL A 516 -29.13 -10.00 34.69
C VAL A 516 -27.88 -10.36 35.49
N LEU A 517 -27.44 -9.49 36.40
CA LEU A 517 -26.23 -9.70 37.20
C LEU A 517 -26.44 -10.70 38.35
N ARG A 518 -27.69 -10.82 38.84
CA ARG A 518 -28.07 -11.72 39.92
C ARG A 518 -29.34 -12.46 39.52
N PRO A 519 -29.28 -13.36 38.53
CA PRO A 519 -30.44 -14.13 38.11
C PRO A 519 -30.97 -14.88 39.34
N ARG A 520 -32.16 -14.49 39.82
CA ARG A 520 -32.85 -15.26 40.87
C ARG A 520 -32.96 -16.69 40.34
N LYS A 521 -32.46 -17.66 41.09
CA LYS A 521 -32.64 -19.08 40.75
C LYS A 521 -34.13 -19.32 40.59
N THR A 522 -34.60 -19.51 39.37
CA THR A 522 -35.87 -20.19 39.15
C THR A 522 -35.71 -21.57 39.77
N SER A 523 -36.53 -21.86 40.77
CA SER A 523 -36.72 -23.20 41.28
C SER A 523 -37.01 -24.11 40.10
N ALA A 524 -36.11 -25.06 39.85
CA ALA A 524 -36.31 -26.12 38.89
C ALA A 524 -37.46 -27.03 39.39
N SER A 525 -38.66 -26.71 38.96
CA SER A 525 -39.84 -27.58 39.04
C SER A 525 -40.90 -26.97 38.12
N GLU A 526 -41.38 -27.76 37.15
CA GLU A 526 -42.38 -27.48 36.10
C GLU A 526 -41.79 -26.74 34.87
N GLU A 527 -41.69 -27.30 33.66
CA GLU A 527 -42.01 -28.59 33.02
C GLU A 527 -41.04 -28.78 31.82
#